data_AF-A0A2T9X2M6-F1
#
_entry.id   AF-A0A2T9X2M6-F1
#
_cell.length_a   1.000
_cell.length_b   1.000
_cell.length_c   1.000
_cell.angle_alpha   90.00
_cell.angle_beta   90.00
_cell.angle_gamma   90.00
#
_symmetry.space_group_name_H-M   'P 1'
#
loop_
_entity.id
_entity.type
_entity.pdbx_description
1 polymer ?
#
loop_
_entity_poly.entity_id
_entity_poly.type
_entity_poly.pdbx_seq_one_letter_code
_entity_poly.pdbx_strand_id
1 'polypeptide(L)'
;EEEGPIQDFCGDSDKNRVSMWDWFNKNKDKGINLSVDPENHWFNEDRRSYYRSLFKRHGIAFPSPYYALVRADSDYLGDLFEGKLTPYLSGIIDSGDYANIGEKKDEINKILKFYLINAGSGRITSYVSSIITSLLGDNDYTKASRIMHNCIKDPGKCYEQFRASKKYFTEIFKEGRIIVTPAWHVSISAALNRGLLAELNLINKHKGFVIYAGGDDLLAMLPVKEVLDFVKESRRAFAGNYNEKLGNMCLENGFVRFNNAYYPSLPVVGRSYSVIIAHYADPLSMVVNDSYNLLEEGKEIIKYKAKYEGDFKYVKKDVAIFRYQGLTSVIPLSLKRPIVSSTSDFSSIASTLDLISDLKEKIDNREISTSLLYDYENYKDLISSDNSDGHQIADSILKYWIKRNSQKEITVEFDKEFFDVAFSVSNNLINIPKDLVSNIVYTLRIIYGGEK
;
A
#
# COMPACT_ATOMS: atom_id res chain seq x y z
N GLU A 1 -34.05 5.72 -42.70
CA GLU A 1 -33.41 4.42 -42.44
C GLU A 1 -31.97 4.52 -42.93
N GLU A 2 -31.10 5.08 -42.10
CA GLU A 2 -29.66 4.92 -42.27
C GLU A 2 -29.23 4.10 -41.06
N GLU A 3 -28.89 2.84 -41.28
CA GLU A 3 -28.27 1.99 -40.28
C GLU A 3 -26.95 2.68 -39.88
N GLY A 4 -26.97 3.40 -38.77
CA GLY A 4 -25.77 4.04 -38.23
C GLY A 4 -24.70 3.01 -37.82
N PRO A 5 -23.52 3.47 -37.36
CA PRO A 5 -22.33 2.65 -36.99
C PRO A 5 -22.54 1.68 -35.79
N ILE A 6 -23.79 1.33 -35.49
CA ILE A 6 -24.17 0.34 -34.48
C ILE A 6 -23.81 -1.07 -34.95
N GLN A 7 -23.83 -1.35 -36.25
CA GLN A 7 -23.47 -2.66 -36.81
C GLN A 7 -22.02 -3.07 -36.48
N ASP A 8 -21.10 -2.11 -36.33
CA ASP A 8 -19.69 -2.38 -35.99
C ASP A 8 -19.54 -3.11 -34.63
N PHE A 9 -20.53 -2.94 -33.74
CA PHE A 9 -20.56 -3.53 -32.41
C PHE A 9 -21.41 -4.80 -32.32
N CYS A 10 -22.31 -5.02 -33.28
CA CYS A 10 -23.26 -6.12 -33.24
C CYS A 10 -22.58 -7.45 -33.62
N GLY A 11 -22.41 -8.32 -32.63
CA GLY A 11 -21.82 -9.65 -32.81
C GLY A 11 -20.67 -9.90 -31.83
N ASP A 12 -20.21 -11.15 -31.79
CA ASP A 12 -19.03 -11.50 -31.00
C ASP A 12 -17.76 -10.92 -31.65
N SER A 13 -16.76 -10.65 -30.83
CA SER A 13 -15.42 -10.38 -31.36
C SER A 13 -14.88 -11.64 -32.08
N ASP A 14 -13.86 -11.50 -32.92
CA ASP A 14 -13.23 -12.66 -33.57
C ASP A 14 -12.85 -13.74 -32.52
N LYS A 15 -13.47 -14.92 -32.64
CA LYS A 15 -13.30 -16.04 -31.69
C LYS A 15 -11.84 -16.49 -31.60
N ASN A 16 -11.07 -16.33 -32.67
CA ASN A 16 -9.65 -16.67 -32.72
C ASN A 16 -8.75 -15.62 -32.06
N ARG A 17 -9.27 -14.42 -31.78
CA ARG A 17 -8.51 -13.36 -31.11
C ARG A 17 -8.46 -13.62 -29.60
N VAL A 18 -7.24 -13.68 -29.08
CA VAL A 18 -6.96 -13.80 -27.65
C VAL A 18 -6.05 -12.65 -27.25
N SER A 19 -6.30 -12.07 -26.08
CA SER A 19 -5.48 -11.00 -25.49
C SER A 19 -4.80 -11.49 -24.22
N MET A 20 -3.72 -10.84 -23.79
CA MET A 20 -3.22 -11.01 -22.42
C MET A 20 -4.15 -10.35 -21.38
N TRP A 21 -5.06 -9.48 -21.83
CA TRP A 21 -6.05 -8.85 -20.97
C TRP A 21 -7.20 -9.82 -20.65
N ASP A 22 -7.23 -10.32 -19.42
CA ASP A 22 -8.22 -11.30 -18.96
C ASP A 22 -9.67 -10.78 -19.10
N TRP A 23 -9.90 -9.49 -18.85
CA TRP A 23 -11.22 -8.89 -19.00
C TRP A 23 -11.73 -8.95 -20.46
N PHE A 24 -10.87 -8.71 -21.45
CA PHE A 24 -11.23 -8.84 -22.87
C PHE A 24 -11.67 -10.27 -23.17
N ASN A 25 -10.87 -11.26 -22.78
CA ASN A 25 -11.16 -12.67 -23.05
C ASN A 25 -12.47 -13.14 -22.39
N LYS A 26 -12.80 -12.63 -21.19
CA LYS A 26 -14.04 -12.96 -20.47
C LYS A 26 -15.31 -12.34 -21.08
N ASN A 27 -15.16 -11.31 -21.93
CA ASN A 27 -16.30 -10.54 -22.44
C ASN A 27 -16.42 -10.52 -23.98
N LYS A 28 -15.44 -11.06 -24.71
CA LYS A 28 -15.41 -11.01 -26.19
C LYS A 28 -16.57 -11.73 -26.90
N ASP A 29 -17.18 -12.72 -26.25
CA ASP A 29 -18.28 -13.56 -26.77
C ASP A 29 -19.65 -13.18 -26.17
N LYS A 30 -19.82 -11.93 -25.75
CA LYS A 30 -21.07 -11.42 -25.14
C LYS A 30 -21.91 -10.56 -26.09
N GLY A 31 -21.79 -10.77 -27.40
CA GLY A 31 -22.56 -10.06 -28.42
C GLY A 31 -22.19 -8.58 -28.60
N ILE A 32 -21.04 -8.15 -28.06
CA ILE A 32 -20.43 -6.84 -28.31
C ILE A 32 -19.02 -7.07 -28.83
N ASN A 33 -18.73 -6.53 -30.02
CA ASN A 33 -17.40 -6.57 -30.59
C ASN A 33 -16.45 -5.61 -29.85
N LEU A 34 -15.58 -6.16 -28.99
CA LEU A 34 -14.59 -5.40 -28.21
C LEU A 34 -13.33 -5.06 -29.00
N SER A 35 -13.22 -5.54 -30.25
CA SER A 35 -12.09 -5.22 -31.14
C SER A 35 -12.20 -3.85 -31.80
N VAL A 36 -13.35 -3.20 -31.65
CA VAL A 36 -13.64 -1.89 -32.20
C VAL A 36 -12.82 -0.83 -31.46
N ASP A 37 -12.17 0.03 -32.22
CA ASP A 37 -11.43 1.17 -31.69
C ASP A 37 -12.39 2.31 -31.26
N PRO A 38 -12.46 2.65 -29.97
CA PRO A 38 -13.29 3.74 -29.46
C PRO A 38 -12.99 5.12 -30.07
N GLU A 39 -11.77 5.36 -30.56
CA GLU A 39 -11.35 6.62 -31.19
C GLU A 39 -12.01 6.87 -32.55
N ASN A 40 -12.57 5.84 -33.17
CA ASN A 40 -13.39 5.94 -34.38
C ASN A 40 -14.89 6.12 -34.06
N HIS A 41 -15.26 6.21 -32.77
CA HIS A 41 -16.64 6.17 -32.30
C HIS A 41 -16.94 7.27 -31.27
N TRP A 42 -17.16 6.93 -29.99
CA TRP A 42 -17.55 7.92 -28.98
C TRP A 42 -16.41 8.85 -28.56
N PHE A 43 -15.14 8.49 -28.80
CA PHE A 43 -14.01 9.39 -28.58
C PHE A 43 -13.66 10.25 -29.80
N ASN A 44 -14.12 9.86 -31.00
CA ASN A 44 -13.99 10.65 -32.23
C ASN A 44 -14.70 12.01 -32.14
N GLU A 45 -14.07 13.11 -32.57
CA GLU A 45 -14.66 14.45 -32.48
C GLU A 45 -15.95 14.62 -33.29
N ASP A 46 -15.98 14.11 -34.52
CA ASP A 46 -17.12 14.25 -35.43
C ASP A 46 -18.32 13.40 -34.99
N ARG A 47 -18.06 12.22 -34.42
CA ARG A 47 -19.10 11.25 -34.02
C ARG A 47 -19.51 11.36 -32.55
N ARG A 48 -18.76 12.09 -31.71
CA ARG A 48 -19.02 12.22 -30.26
C ARG A 48 -20.44 12.67 -29.95
N SER A 49 -20.96 13.67 -30.66
CA SER A 49 -22.31 14.21 -30.43
C SER A 49 -23.41 13.19 -30.71
N TYR A 50 -23.23 12.37 -31.76
CA TYR A 50 -24.11 11.27 -32.11
C TYR A 50 -24.16 10.23 -30.99
N TYR A 51 -23.01 9.72 -30.55
CA TYR A 51 -22.93 8.72 -29.47
C TYR A 51 -23.43 9.26 -28.15
N ARG A 52 -23.17 10.53 -27.83
CA ARG A 52 -23.67 11.18 -26.61
C ARG A 52 -25.20 11.24 -26.59
N SER A 53 -25.80 11.59 -27.73
CA SER A 53 -27.25 11.60 -27.90
C SER A 53 -27.84 10.19 -27.85
N LEU A 54 -27.17 9.20 -28.46
CA LEU A 54 -27.56 7.80 -28.41
C LEU A 54 -27.55 7.25 -26.98
N PHE A 55 -26.44 7.38 -26.25
CA PHE A 55 -26.31 6.89 -24.88
C PHE A 55 -27.32 7.56 -23.94
N LYS A 56 -27.56 8.87 -24.10
CA LYS A 56 -28.58 9.59 -23.34
C LYS A 56 -29.99 9.01 -23.55
N ARG A 57 -30.36 8.64 -24.79
CA ARG A 57 -31.67 8.02 -25.09
C ARG A 57 -31.86 6.66 -24.40
N HIS A 58 -30.77 5.93 -24.19
CA HIS A 58 -30.80 4.60 -23.55
C HIS A 58 -30.44 4.62 -22.06
N GLY A 59 -30.25 5.81 -21.44
CA GLY A 59 -29.87 5.91 -20.04
C GLY A 59 -28.47 5.37 -19.73
N ILE A 60 -27.59 5.28 -20.73
CA ILE A 60 -26.22 4.80 -20.59
C ILE A 60 -25.31 6.00 -20.26
N ALA A 61 -24.43 5.84 -19.28
CA ALA A 61 -23.44 6.86 -18.93
C ALA A 61 -22.45 7.06 -20.09
N PHE A 62 -22.11 8.31 -20.37
CA PHE A 62 -21.07 8.59 -21.36
C PHE A 62 -19.70 8.20 -20.79
N PRO A 63 -18.85 7.46 -21.54
CA PRO A 63 -17.56 7.01 -21.04
C PRO A 63 -16.63 8.21 -20.81
N SER A 64 -15.99 8.23 -19.64
CA SER A 64 -14.95 9.19 -19.33
C SER A 64 -13.69 8.89 -20.16
N PRO A 65 -12.98 9.91 -20.66
CA PRO A 65 -11.77 9.72 -21.46
C PRO A 65 -10.52 9.42 -20.62
N TYR A 66 -10.65 9.27 -19.30
CA TYR A 66 -9.52 9.08 -18.39
C TYR A 66 -9.32 7.61 -18.01
N TYR A 67 -8.06 7.23 -17.86
CA TYR A 67 -7.63 5.98 -17.24
C TYR A 67 -6.68 6.27 -16.08
N ALA A 68 -6.47 5.28 -15.21
CA ALA A 68 -5.48 5.35 -14.14
C ALA A 68 -4.25 4.53 -14.51
N LEU A 69 -3.10 5.17 -14.69
CA LEU A 69 -1.82 4.47 -14.71
C LEU A 69 -1.36 4.26 -13.27
N VAL A 70 -1.24 3.01 -12.85
CA VAL A 70 -0.83 2.61 -11.51
C VAL A 70 0.55 2.00 -11.56
N ARG A 71 1.47 2.59 -10.79
CA ARG A 71 2.78 2.05 -10.51
C ARG A 71 2.86 1.68 -9.03
N ALA A 72 3.41 0.51 -8.71
CA ALA A 72 3.74 0.14 -7.34
C ALA A 72 5.20 -0.28 -7.26
N ASP A 73 5.86 0.04 -6.14
CA ASP A 73 7.21 -0.41 -5.84
C ASP A 73 7.32 -0.66 -4.33
N SER A 74 8.01 -1.72 -3.97
CA SER A 74 8.30 -2.09 -2.58
C SER A 74 9.24 -1.10 -1.89
N ASP A 75 9.17 -1.03 -0.58
CA ASP A 75 9.96 -0.09 0.20
C ASP A 75 11.13 -0.79 0.87
N TYR A 76 12.35 -0.33 0.54
CA TYR A 76 13.61 -0.83 1.12
C TYR A 76 13.89 -2.32 0.85
N LEU A 77 13.42 -2.88 -0.26
CA LEU A 77 13.65 -4.31 -0.55
C LEU A 77 15.13 -4.66 -0.74
N GLY A 78 15.92 -3.81 -1.39
CA GLY A 78 17.38 -3.99 -1.48
C GLY A 78 18.05 -4.05 -0.11
N ASP A 79 17.68 -3.13 0.78
CA ASP A 79 18.14 -3.11 2.17
C ASP A 79 17.73 -4.39 2.94
N LEU A 80 16.51 -4.91 2.69
CA LEU A 80 16.06 -6.19 3.26
C LEU A 80 16.94 -7.36 2.78
N PHE A 81 17.32 -7.39 1.51
CA PHE A 81 18.24 -8.41 0.97
C PHE A 81 19.64 -8.32 1.58
N GLU A 82 20.05 -7.15 2.09
CA GLU A 82 21.28 -6.93 2.86
C GLU A 82 21.13 -7.19 4.37
N GLY A 83 19.90 -7.51 4.81
CA GLY A 83 19.55 -7.82 6.20
C GLY A 83 19.30 -6.59 7.07
N LYS A 84 19.28 -5.38 6.50
CA LYS A 84 19.01 -4.13 7.22
C LYS A 84 17.56 -4.07 7.69
N LEU A 85 17.32 -3.22 8.69
CA LEU A 85 16.03 -3.06 9.38
C LEU A 85 15.26 -1.83 8.91
N THR A 86 15.75 -1.12 7.88
CA THR A 86 15.05 0.02 7.28
C THR A 86 13.62 -0.31 6.83
N PRO A 87 13.27 -1.51 6.30
CA PRO A 87 11.88 -1.82 5.97
C PRO A 87 10.96 -1.80 7.21
N TYR A 88 11.46 -2.29 8.35
CA TYR A 88 10.71 -2.36 9.60
C TYR A 88 10.42 -0.97 10.17
N LEU A 89 11.40 -0.07 10.11
CA LEU A 89 11.35 1.26 10.73
C LEU A 89 11.49 2.38 9.68
N SER A 90 10.83 2.21 8.54
CA SER A 90 10.93 3.12 7.39
C SER A 90 10.74 4.58 7.78
N GLY A 91 11.81 5.39 7.66
CA GLY A 91 11.86 6.81 8.00
C GLY A 91 12.23 7.17 9.44
N ILE A 92 12.21 6.20 10.35
CA ILE A 92 12.87 6.33 11.66
C ILE A 92 14.34 5.93 11.53
N ILE A 93 14.59 4.89 10.73
CA ILE A 93 15.91 4.44 10.28
C ILE A 93 15.91 4.45 8.75
N ASP A 94 16.95 5.06 8.18
CA ASP A 94 17.19 5.12 6.74
C ASP A 94 18.50 4.42 6.35
N SER A 95 18.68 4.15 5.04
CA SER A 95 19.87 3.44 4.55
C SER A 95 21.18 4.16 4.91
N GLY A 96 21.14 5.50 5.01
CA GLY A 96 22.28 6.32 5.42
C GLY A 96 22.68 6.11 6.89
N ASP A 97 21.74 5.76 7.78
CA ASP A 97 22.01 5.53 9.20
C ASP A 97 22.92 4.30 9.42
N TYR A 98 22.97 3.38 8.45
CA TYR A 98 23.87 2.23 8.49
C TYR A 98 25.35 2.59 8.31
N ALA A 99 25.67 3.81 7.87
CA ALA A 99 27.05 4.31 7.87
C ALA A 99 27.54 4.63 9.30
N ASN A 100 26.62 5.01 10.21
CA ASN A 100 26.90 5.26 11.62
C ASN A 100 25.78 4.71 12.53
N ILE A 101 25.73 3.38 12.63
CA ILE A 101 24.70 2.63 13.39
C ILE A 101 24.60 3.07 14.86
N GLY A 102 25.67 3.66 15.41
CA GLY A 102 25.72 4.13 16.79
C GLY A 102 24.59 5.10 17.17
N GLU A 103 24.13 5.95 16.23
CA GLU A 103 23.07 6.93 16.48
C GLU A 103 21.67 6.33 16.59
N LYS A 104 21.43 5.18 15.93
CA LYS A 104 20.14 4.47 15.91
C LYS A 104 20.18 3.13 16.65
N LYS A 105 21.20 2.97 17.50
CA LYS A 105 21.52 1.69 18.13
C LYS A 105 20.39 1.17 19.01
N ASP A 106 19.68 2.06 19.71
CA ASP A 106 18.60 1.65 20.61
C ASP A 106 17.39 1.10 19.86
N GLU A 107 16.94 1.79 18.80
CA GLU A 107 15.85 1.31 17.93
C GLU A 107 16.22 -0.01 17.23
N ILE A 108 17.44 -0.10 16.68
CA ILE A 108 17.95 -1.30 16.01
C ILE A 108 18.00 -2.49 16.98
N ASN A 109 18.60 -2.30 18.15
CA ASN A 109 18.72 -3.35 19.16
C ASN A 109 17.35 -3.85 19.63
N LYS A 110 16.36 -2.94 19.73
CA LYS A 110 15.01 -3.30 20.12
C LYS A 110 14.34 -4.23 19.11
N ILE A 111 14.44 -3.92 17.82
CA ILE A 111 13.89 -4.77 16.74
C ILE A 111 14.63 -6.11 16.65
N LEU A 112 15.97 -6.11 16.69
CA LEU A 112 16.74 -7.36 16.64
C LEU A 112 16.45 -8.25 17.85
N LYS A 113 16.36 -7.68 19.05
CA LYS A 113 15.98 -8.40 20.27
C LYS A 113 14.60 -9.02 20.12
N PHE A 114 13.62 -8.26 19.66
CA PHE A 114 12.26 -8.76 19.43
C PHE A 114 12.25 -9.90 18.39
N TYR A 115 12.91 -9.71 17.25
CA TYR A 115 12.97 -10.70 16.17
C TYR A 115 13.63 -12.01 16.62
N LEU A 116 14.84 -11.95 17.19
CA LEU A 116 15.63 -13.13 17.53
C LEU A 116 15.00 -13.96 18.66
N ILE A 117 14.36 -13.31 19.64
CA ILE A 117 13.67 -14.02 20.72
C ILE A 117 12.40 -14.72 20.20
N ASN A 118 11.65 -14.10 19.29
CA ASN A 118 10.39 -14.63 18.80
C ASN A 118 10.51 -15.56 17.58
N ALA A 119 11.66 -15.59 16.89
CA ALA A 119 11.89 -16.47 15.75
C ALA A 119 11.97 -17.96 16.14
N GLY A 120 12.50 -18.26 17.33
CA GLY A 120 12.57 -19.61 17.88
C GLY A 120 11.39 -19.93 18.80
N SER A 121 10.98 -21.20 18.85
CA SER A 121 9.92 -21.66 19.75
C SER A 121 10.39 -22.83 20.64
N GLY A 122 9.80 -22.93 21.83
CA GLY A 122 10.09 -23.97 22.82
C GLY A 122 11.28 -23.66 23.72
N ARG A 123 12.05 -24.69 24.10
CA ARG A 123 13.13 -24.56 25.11
C ARG A 123 14.25 -23.61 24.69
N ILE A 124 14.48 -23.43 23.38
CA ILE A 124 15.53 -22.57 22.84
C ILE A 124 15.29 -21.08 23.15
N THR A 125 14.03 -20.66 23.28
CA THR A 125 13.66 -19.26 23.51
C THR A 125 14.24 -18.74 24.83
N SER A 126 14.21 -19.55 25.90
CA SER A 126 14.79 -19.18 27.19
C SER A 126 16.32 -19.03 27.13
N TYR A 127 16.99 -19.86 26.33
CA TYR A 127 18.43 -19.78 26.11
C TYR A 127 18.82 -18.51 25.34
N VAL A 128 18.18 -18.28 24.18
CA VAL A 128 18.43 -17.11 23.32
C VAL A 128 18.10 -15.82 24.06
N SER A 129 16.96 -15.76 24.75
CA SER A 129 16.56 -14.62 25.58
C SER A 129 17.60 -14.31 26.66
N SER A 130 18.16 -15.35 27.30
CA SER A 130 19.21 -15.17 28.30
C SER A 130 20.48 -14.60 27.68
N ILE A 131 20.96 -15.12 26.54
CA ILE A 131 22.15 -14.59 25.85
C ILE A 131 21.96 -13.12 25.44
N ILE A 132 20.84 -12.80 24.80
CA ILE A 132 20.60 -11.45 24.27
C ILE A 132 20.47 -10.44 25.41
N THR A 133 19.83 -10.82 26.52
CA THR A 133 19.71 -9.94 27.69
C THR A 133 21.07 -9.68 28.33
N SER A 134 21.91 -10.71 28.49
CA SER A 134 23.27 -10.55 28.99
C SER A 134 24.14 -9.70 28.05
N LEU A 135 24.00 -9.87 26.72
CA LEU A 135 24.74 -9.13 25.72
C LEU A 135 24.43 -7.63 25.72
N LEU A 136 23.16 -7.27 25.93
CA LEU A 136 22.70 -5.87 25.95
C LEU A 136 22.76 -5.24 27.36
N GLY A 137 23.13 -6.00 28.38
CA GLY A 137 23.09 -5.59 29.78
C GLY A 137 24.41 -5.77 30.51
N ASP A 138 24.39 -6.63 31.53
CA ASP A 138 25.45 -6.80 32.54
C ASP A 138 26.62 -7.68 32.10
N ASN A 139 26.56 -8.29 30.92
CA ASN A 139 27.50 -9.31 30.45
C ASN A 139 27.59 -10.58 31.34
N ASP A 140 26.57 -10.90 32.15
CA ASP A 140 26.50 -12.16 32.90
C ASP A 140 25.78 -13.25 32.10
N TYR A 141 26.56 -14.20 31.57
CA TYR A 141 26.03 -15.31 30.78
C TYR A 141 25.77 -16.60 31.57
N THR A 142 25.87 -16.58 32.91
CA THR A 142 25.76 -17.76 33.76
C THR A 142 24.46 -18.53 33.54
N LYS A 143 23.34 -17.81 33.39
CA LYS A 143 22.03 -18.40 33.10
C LYS A 143 22.00 -19.15 31.77
N ALA A 144 22.53 -18.53 30.71
CA ALA A 144 22.59 -19.15 29.38
C ALA A 144 23.49 -20.40 29.38
N SER A 145 24.67 -20.32 30.02
CA SER A 145 25.59 -21.44 30.16
C SER A 145 24.95 -22.62 30.91
N ARG A 146 24.22 -22.34 32.00
CA ARG A 146 23.48 -23.38 32.76
C ARG A 146 22.41 -24.06 31.92
N ILE A 147 21.67 -23.30 31.11
CA ILE A 147 20.65 -23.88 30.20
C ILE A 147 21.32 -24.79 29.17
N MET A 148 22.45 -24.38 28.58
CA MET A 148 23.18 -25.18 27.60
C MET A 148 23.75 -26.47 28.20
N HIS A 149 24.36 -26.39 29.39
CA HIS A 149 24.92 -27.54 30.11
C HIS A 149 23.88 -28.62 30.41
N ASN A 150 22.63 -28.22 30.70
CA ASN A 150 21.54 -29.18 30.91
C ASN A 150 21.18 -29.96 29.63
N CYS A 151 21.53 -29.45 28.45
CA CYS A 151 21.22 -30.07 27.15
C CYS A 151 22.42 -30.84 26.56
N ILE A 152 23.66 -30.38 26.80
CA ILE A 152 24.88 -30.96 26.23
C ILE A 152 25.74 -31.54 27.35
N LYS A 153 25.81 -32.87 27.42
CA LYS A 153 26.56 -33.59 28.47
C LYS A 153 28.08 -33.46 28.34
N ASP A 154 28.60 -33.32 27.11
CA ASP A 154 30.03 -33.14 26.83
C ASP A 154 30.46 -31.69 27.14
N PRO A 155 31.31 -31.46 28.16
CA PRO A 155 31.69 -30.11 28.57
C PRO A 155 32.44 -29.33 27.49
N GLY A 156 33.30 -30.00 26.71
CA GLY A 156 34.10 -29.37 25.66
C GLY A 156 33.20 -28.87 24.52
N LYS A 157 32.33 -29.74 24.03
CA LYS A 157 31.34 -29.37 23.00
C LYS A 157 30.36 -28.31 23.50
N CYS A 158 29.93 -28.37 24.75
CA CYS A 158 29.03 -27.37 25.33
C CYS A 158 29.67 -25.97 25.31
N TYR A 159 30.94 -25.87 25.72
CA TYR A 159 31.68 -24.61 25.72
C TYR A 159 31.87 -24.05 24.31
N GLU A 160 32.26 -24.90 23.35
CA GLU A 160 32.43 -24.50 21.94
C GLU A 160 31.12 -23.96 21.33
N GLN A 161 30.00 -24.67 21.52
CA GLN A 161 28.70 -24.27 20.98
C GLN A 161 28.18 -22.98 21.64
N PHE A 162 28.39 -22.81 22.95
CA PHE A 162 28.05 -21.57 23.64
C PHE A 162 28.89 -20.38 23.12
N ARG A 163 30.20 -20.58 22.91
CA ARG A 163 31.07 -19.53 22.36
C ARG A 163 30.65 -19.14 20.94
N ALA A 164 30.30 -20.13 20.11
CA ALA A 164 29.85 -19.91 18.74
C ALA A 164 28.54 -19.12 18.70
N SER A 165 27.53 -19.51 19.50
CA SER A 165 26.24 -18.80 19.55
C SER A 165 26.40 -17.38 20.08
N LYS A 166 27.18 -17.17 21.14
CA LYS A 166 27.50 -15.84 21.66
C LYS A 166 28.13 -14.96 20.59
N LYS A 167 29.15 -15.48 19.89
CA LYS A 167 29.82 -14.76 18.79
C LYS A 167 28.82 -14.35 17.70
N TYR A 168 27.96 -15.28 17.27
CA TYR A 168 26.94 -15.02 16.25
C TYR A 168 26.00 -13.87 16.64
N PHE A 169 25.45 -13.89 17.86
CA PHE A 169 24.58 -12.81 18.32
C PHE A 169 25.34 -11.49 18.50
N THR A 170 26.56 -11.52 19.04
CA THR A 170 27.41 -10.32 19.14
C THR A 170 27.63 -9.68 17.77
N GLU A 171 27.86 -10.47 16.72
CA GLU A 171 28.03 -9.97 15.36
C GLU A 171 26.76 -9.30 14.82
N ILE A 172 25.58 -9.93 14.99
CA ILE A 172 24.29 -9.33 14.60
C ILE A 172 24.08 -7.95 15.25
N PHE A 173 24.26 -7.85 16.56
CA PHE A 173 24.05 -6.58 17.29
C PHE A 173 25.14 -5.54 17.02
N LYS A 174 26.35 -5.97 16.68
CA LYS A 174 27.43 -5.06 16.29
C LYS A 174 27.17 -4.45 14.90
N GLU A 175 26.77 -5.29 13.95
CA GLU A 175 26.50 -4.89 12.57
C GLU A 175 25.09 -4.28 12.39
N GLY A 176 24.23 -4.33 13.41
CA GLY A 176 22.89 -3.73 13.40
C GLY A 176 21.94 -4.30 12.34
N ARG A 177 22.20 -5.53 11.85
CA ARG A 177 21.47 -6.16 10.75
C ARG A 177 21.42 -7.68 10.90
N ILE A 178 20.44 -8.30 10.26
CA ILE A 178 20.34 -9.76 10.18
C ILE A 178 21.48 -10.27 9.29
N ILE A 179 22.18 -11.31 9.73
CA ILE A 179 23.18 -11.97 8.89
C ILE A 179 22.47 -12.75 7.79
N VAL A 180 22.72 -12.32 6.56
CA VAL A 180 22.08 -12.85 5.36
C VAL A 180 22.68 -14.20 4.98
N THR A 181 21.81 -15.12 4.57
CA THR A 181 22.19 -16.45 4.07
C THR A 181 21.48 -16.71 2.74
N PRO A 182 21.91 -17.69 1.94
CA PRO A 182 21.17 -18.07 0.73
C PRO A 182 19.69 -18.43 1.01
N ALA A 183 19.40 -19.02 2.18
CA ALA A 183 18.03 -19.34 2.58
C ALA A 183 17.18 -18.08 2.80
N TRP A 184 17.77 -17.00 3.32
CA TRP A 184 17.11 -15.69 3.45
C TRP A 184 16.71 -15.16 2.07
N HIS A 185 17.65 -15.10 1.13
CA HIS A 185 17.40 -14.65 -0.24
C HIS A 185 16.32 -15.48 -0.93
N VAL A 186 16.44 -16.81 -0.90
CA VAL A 186 15.47 -17.72 -1.53
C VAL A 186 14.07 -17.54 -0.91
N SER A 187 13.96 -17.36 0.42
CA SER A 187 12.65 -17.19 1.07
C SER A 187 11.95 -15.89 0.64
N ILE A 188 12.68 -14.77 0.55
CA ILE A 188 12.14 -13.47 0.15
C ILE A 188 11.78 -13.50 -1.34
N SER A 189 12.69 -13.96 -2.20
CA SER A 189 12.43 -14.07 -3.65
C SER A 189 11.25 -15.00 -3.96
N ALA A 190 11.10 -16.09 -3.22
CA ALA A 190 9.94 -16.97 -3.37
C ALA A 190 8.64 -16.30 -2.88
N ALA A 191 8.70 -15.48 -1.83
CA ALA A 191 7.56 -14.69 -1.36
C ALA A 191 7.13 -13.62 -2.39
N LEU A 192 8.09 -12.92 -3.01
CA LEU A 192 7.83 -11.97 -4.09
C LEU A 192 7.13 -12.63 -5.28
N ASN A 193 7.59 -13.81 -5.71
CA ASN A 193 6.95 -14.55 -6.80
C ASN A 193 5.52 -15.00 -6.46
N ARG A 194 5.22 -15.35 -5.21
CA ARG A 194 3.85 -15.65 -4.78
C ARG A 194 2.99 -14.40 -4.72
N GLY A 195 3.55 -13.30 -4.20
CA GLY A 195 2.92 -11.97 -4.20
C GLY A 195 2.56 -11.52 -5.61
N LEU A 196 3.45 -11.71 -6.58
CA LEU A 196 3.21 -11.46 -8.01
C LEU A 196 1.95 -12.15 -8.51
N LEU A 197 1.76 -13.43 -8.20
CA LEU A 197 0.57 -14.17 -8.62
C LEU A 197 -0.71 -13.62 -8.00
N ALA A 198 -0.67 -13.22 -6.71
CA ALA A 198 -1.80 -12.56 -6.08
C ALA A 198 -2.11 -11.20 -6.76
N GLU A 199 -1.07 -10.43 -7.07
CA GLU A 199 -1.15 -9.14 -7.76
C GLU A 199 -1.83 -9.25 -9.14
N LEU A 200 -1.39 -10.22 -9.96
CA LEU A 200 -1.98 -10.46 -11.28
C LEU A 200 -3.47 -10.82 -11.18
N ASN A 201 -3.87 -11.60 -10.17
CA ASN A 201 -5.28 -11.92 -9.95
C ASN A 201 -6.10 -10.69 -9.55
N LEU A 202 -5.55 -9.82 -8.70
CA LEU A 202 -6.20 -8.57 -8.29
C LEU A 202 -6.37 -7.60 -9.45
N ILE A 203 -5.35 -7.40 -10.29
CA ILE A 203 -5.46 -6.50 -11.45
C ILE A 203 -6.54 -7.00 -12.40
N ASN A 204 -6.57 -8.32 -12.67
CA ASN A 204 -7.61 -8.92 -13.50
C ASN A 204 -9.01 -8.78 -12.89
N LYS A 205 -9.15 -8.93 -11.56
CA LYS A 205 -10.40 -8.67 -10.81
C LYS A 205 -10.89 -7.23 -11.05
N HIS A 206 -9.98 -6.27 -11.01
CA HIS A 206 -10.25 -4.84 -11.18
C HIS A 206 -10.24 -4.36 -12.64
N LYS A 207 -10.40 -5.29 -13.61
CA LYS A 207 -10.50 -5.00 -15.05
C LYS A 207 -9.27 -4.30 -15.61
N GLY A 208 -8.14 -4.34 -14.90
CA GLY A 208 -6.90 -3.69 -15.30
C GLY A 208 -6.15 -4.48 -16.36
N PHE A 209 -5.20 -3.80 -17.00
CA PHE A 209 -4.25 -4.37 -17.95
C PHE A 209 -2.83 -4.24 -17.37
N VAL A 210 -2.16 -5.38 -17.20
CA VAL A 210 -0.79 -5.44 -16.70
C VAL A 210 0.18 -5.08 -17.83
N ILE A 211 0.99 -4.05 -17.63
CA ILE A 211 2.11 -3.71 -18.54
C ILE A 211 3.37 -4.46 -18.11
N TYR A 212 3.67 -4.42 -16.81
CA TYR A 212 4.79 -5.11 -16.20
C TYR A 212 4.47 -5.49 -14.75
N ALA A 213 4.95 -6.65 -14.31
CA ALA A 213 4.86 -7.07 -12.92
C ALA A 213 6.07 -7.95 -12.56
N GLY A 214 6.96 -7.43 -11.69
CA GLY A 214 8.23 -8.06 -11.31
C GLY A 214 8.21 -8.76 -9.95
N GLY A 215 7.10 -8.64 -9.22
CA GLY A 215 6.89 -9.19 -7.87
C GLY A 215 6.93 -8.12 -6.80
N ASP A 216 7.97 -7.29 -6.79
CA ASP A 216 8.03 -6.05 -6.03
C ASP A 216 7.44 -4.87 -6.82
N ASP A 217 7.86 -4.74 -8.07
CA ASP A 217 7.43 -3.71 -9.00
C ASP A 217 6.15 -4.09 -9.75
N LEU A 218 5.33 -3.08 -10.01
CA LEU A 218 4.14 -3.17 -10.84
C LEU A 218 3.97 -1.92 -11.71
N LEU A 219 3.55 -2.12 -12.96
CA LEU A 219 2.97 -1.10 -13.82
C LEU A 219 1.71 -1.65 -14.51
N ALA A 220 0.56 -1.01 -14.27
CA ALA A 220 -0.72 -1.43 -14.83
C ALA A 220 -1.59 -0.23 -15.19
N MET A 221 -2.52 -0.43 -16.15
CA MET A 221 -3.57 0.53 -16.47
C MET A 221 -4.90 0.01 -15.92
N LEU A 222 -5.60 0.81 -15.14
CA LEU A 222 -6.89 0.47 -14.56
C LEU A 222 -7.96 1.53 -14.93
N PRO A 223 -9.24 1.16 -14.96
CA PRO A 223 -10.32 2.15 -14.94
C PRO A 223 -10.22 3.00 -13.67
N VAL A 224 -10.45 4.31 -13.78
CA VAL A 224 -10.36 5.26 -12.63
C VAL A 224 -11.23 4.80 -11.45
N LYS A 225 -12.42 4.28 -11.74
CA LYS A 225 -13.37 3.80 -10.72
C LYS A 225 -12.83 2.65 -9.85
N GLU A 226 -11.93 1.83 -10.38
CA GLU A 226 -11.43 0.61 -9.70
C GLU A 226 -10.15 0.86 -8.90
N VAL A 227 -9.49 2.02 -9.08
CA VAL A 227 -8.11 2.21 -8.61
C VAL A 227 -7.97 2.27 -7.09
N LEU A 228 -8.95 2.86 -6.40
CA LEU A 228 -8.91 2.97 -4.93
C LEU A 228 -9.00 1.59 -4.27
N ASP A 229 -9.96 0.78 -4.71
CA ASP A 229 -10.12 -0.58 -4.21
C ASP A 229 -8.92 -1.44 -4.58
N PHE A 230 -8.40 -1.30 -5.80
CA PHE A 230 -7.19 -2.00 -6.21
C PHE A 230 -5.99 -1.70 -5.31
N VAL A 231 -5.66 -0.42 -5.05
CA VAL A 231 -4.51 -0.06 -4.20
C VAL A 231 -4.68 -0.60 -2.77
N LYS A 232 -5.89 -0.50 -2.22
CA LYS A 232 -6.25 -1.05 -0.91
C LYS A 232 -6.05 -2.57 -0.84
N GLU A 233 -6.64 -3.30 -1.79
CA GLU A 233 -6.57 -4.77 -1.85
C GLU A 233 -5.15 -5.24 -2.13
N SER A 234 -4.46 -4.62 -3.09
CA SER A 234 -3.06 -4.89 -3.45
C SER A 234 -2.12 -4.71 -2.25
N ARG A 235 -2.24 -3.59 -1.53
CA ARG A 235 -1.39 -3.33 -0.36
C ARG A 235 -1.58 -4.37 0.75
N ARG A 236 -2.82 -4.78 1.02
CA ARG A 236 -3.15 -5.82 2.00
C ARG A 236 -2.68 -7.20 1.53
N ALA A 237 -2.90 -7.52 0.26
CA ALA A 237 -2.48 -8.78 -0.34
C ALA A 237 -0.95 -8.94 -0.37
N PHE A 238 -0.20 -7.86 -0.61
CA PHE A 238 1.26 -7.85 -0.51
C PHE A 238 1.75 -8.23 0.90
N ALA A 239 1.06 -7.73 1.93
CA ALA A 239 1.29 -8.15 3.31
C ALA A 239 0.78 -9.57 3.62
N GLY A 240 0.08 -10.23 2.69
CA GLY A 240 -0.51 -11.55 2.88
C GLY A 240 -1.79 -11.55 3.71
N ASN A 241 -2.60 -10.49 3.60
CA ASN A 241 -3.93 -10.43 4.21
C ASN A 241 -5.00 -10.13 3.15
N TYR A 242 -5.92 -11.06 2.92
CA TYR A 242 -7.05 -10.85 2.01
C TYR A 242 -8.16 -11.86 2.29
N ASN A 243 -9.39 -11.38 2.39
CA ASN A 243 -10.51 -12.19 2.88
C ASN A 243 -11.00 -13.23 1.86
N GLU A 244 -10.78 -12.98 0.57
CA GLU A 244 -11.27 -13.85 -0.50
C GLU A 244 -10.15 -14.72 -1.08
N LYS A 245 -10.55 -15.72 -1.87
CA LYS A 245 -9.61 -16.58 -2.58
C LYS A 245 -9.18 -15.91 -3.88
N LEU A 246 -7.87 -15.75 -4.10
CA LEU A 246 -7.30 -15.24 -5.35
C LEU A 246 -6.82 -16.42 -6.20
N GLY A 247 -7.56 -16.76 -7.25
CA GLY A 247 -7.28 -17.96 -8.04
C GLY A 247 -7.34 -19.23 -7.17
N ASN A 248 -6.19 -19.88 -6.95
CA ASN A 248 -6.05 -21.07 -6.11
C ASN A 248 -5.42 -20.82 -4.73
N MET A 249 -5.17 -19.55 -4.34
CA MET A 249 -4.52 -19.20 -3.07
C MET A 249 -5.41 -18.39 -2.12
N CYS A 250 -5.16 -18.54 -0.81
CA CYS A 250 -5.76 -17.75 0.26
C CYS A 250 -4.65 -16.93 0.96
N LEU A 251 -4.96 -15.72 1.41
CA LEU A 251 -4.01 -14.84 2.09
C LEU A 251 -4.43 -14.64 3.55
N GLU A 252 -3.66 -15.19 4.47
CA GLU A 252 -4.02 -15.34 5.88
C GLU A 252 -2.95 -14.69 6.76
N ASN A 253 -3.14 -13.41 7.11
CA ASN A 253 -2.35 -12.67 8.12
C ASN A 253 -0.83 -12.87 8.03
N GLY A 254 -0.23 -12.63 6.85
CA GLY A 254 1.21 -12.79 6.66
C GLY A 254 1.62 -14.11 6.00
N PHE A 255 0.64 -14.93 5.61
CA PHE A 255 0.88 -16.19 4.92
C PHE A 255 0.03 -16.30 3.65
N VAL A 256 0.62 -16.92 2.64
CA VAL A 256 -0.07 -17.39 1.44
C VAL A 256 -0.30 -18.89 1.59
N ARG A 257 -1.54 -19.34 1.51
CA ARG A 257 -1.89 -20.76 1.56
C ARG A 257 -2.30 -21.27 0.18
N PHE A 258 -1.59 -22.29 -0.30
CA PHE A 258 -1.98 -23.10 -1.46
C PHE A 258 -2.51 -24.44 -0.97
N ASN A 259 -3.80 -24.70 -1.15
CA ASN A 259 -4.46 -25.88 -0.57
C ASN A 259 -4.21 -25.96 0.95
N ASN A 260 -3.35 -26.86 1.42
CA ASN A 260 -3.02 -27.00 2.84
C ASN A 260 -1.59 -26.55 3.19
N ALA A 261 -0.84 -26.00 2.22
CA ALA A 261 0.55 -25.58 2.42
C ALA A 261 0.64 -24.06 2.67
N TYR A 262 1.19 -23.68 3.82
CA TYR A 262 1.44 -22.30 4.21
C TYR A 262 2.83 -21.85 3.76
N TYR A 263 2.88 -20.68 3.14
CA TYR A 263 4.12 -20.02 2.73
C TYR A 263 4.16 -18.59 3.26
N PRO A 264 5.34 -18.04 3.62
CA PRO A 264 5.44 -16.68 4.10
C PRO A 264 5.17 -15.64 2.98
N SER A 265 4.57 -14.51 3.36
CA SER A 265 4.51 -13.26 2.59
C SER A 265 5.49 -12.23 3.19
N LEU A 266 5.34 -10.94 2.85
CA LEU A 266 6.20 -9.84 3.28
C LEU A 266 5.42 -8.78 4.11
N PRO A 267 4.92 -9.11 5.32
CA PRO A 267 4.03 -8.23 6.08
C PRO A 267 4.70 -6.95 6.61
N VAL A 268 6.02 -6.98 6.81
CA VAL A 268 6.80 -5.86 7.35
C VAL A 268 7.33 -4.91 6.26
N VAL A 269 7.24 -5.31 5.00
CA VAL A 269 7.75 -4.53 3.87
C VAL A 269 6.66 -3.57 3.43
N GLY A 270 6.98 -2.26 3.44
CA GLY A 270 6.09 -1.25 2.87
C GLY A 270 5.99 -1.40 1.35
N ARG A 271 4.91 -0.91 0.77
CA ARG A 271 4.79 -0.81 -0.68
C ARG A 271 4.06 0.46 -1.02
N SER A 272 4.74 1.35 -1.74
CA SER A 272 4.16 2.62 -2.15
C SER A 272 3.63 2.55 -3.57
N TYR A 273 2.68 3.43 -3.87
CA TYR A 273 1.96 3.47 -5.13
C TYR A 273 1.99 4.90 -5.70
N SER A 274 2.00 4.99 -7.02
CA SER A 274 1.79 6.21 -7.78
C SER A 274 0.65 5.97 -8.75
N VAL A 275 -0.39 6.79 -8.65
CA VAL A 275 -1.61 6.71 -9.45
C VAL A 275 -1.74 8.00 -10.24
N ILE A 276 -1.56 7.91 -11.55
CA ILE A 276 -1.77 9.04 -12.46
C ILE A 276 -3.08 8.85 -13.21
N ILE A 277 -4.00 9.77 -13.03
CA ILE A 277 -5.21 9.86 -13.83
C ILE A 277 -4.86 10.65 -15.10
N ALA A 278 -4.81 9.96 -16.24
CA ALA A 278 -4.37 10.50 -17.53
C ALA A 278 -5.48 10.40 -18.57
N HIS A 279 -5.55 11.37 -19.48
CA HIS A 279 -6.44 11.33 -20.63
C HIS A 279 -5.90 10.31 -21.65
N TYR A 280 -6.76 9.57 -22.36
CA TYR A 280 -6.32 8.57 -23.34
C TYR A 280 -5.39 9.14 -24.43
N ALA A 281 -5.54 10.43 -24.75
CA ALA A 281 -4.74 11.15 -25.74
C ALA A 281 -3.46 11.80 -25.18
N ASP A 282 -3.19 11.71 -23.88
CA ASP A 282 -1.94 12.25 -23.31
C ASP A 282 -0.73 11.44 -23.82
N PRO A 283 0.42 12.09 -24.12
CA PRO A 283 1.62 11.38 -24.54
C PRO A 283 2.08 10.37 -23.49
N LEU A 284 1.95 9.06 -23.79
CA LEU A 284 2.23 7.99 -22.84
C LEU A 284 3.64 8.05 -22.24
N SER A 285 4.63 8.54 -22.99
CA SER A 285 5.99 8.74 -22.47
C SER A 285 6.05 9.72 -21.30
N MET A 286 5.27 10.80 -21.33
CA MET A 286 5.15 11.76 -20.23
C MET A 286 4.45 11.12 -19.04
N VAL A 287 3.32 10.44 -19.27
CA VAL A 287 2.55 9.77 -18.20
C VAL A 287 3.38 8.70 -17.49
N VAL A 288 4.13 7.89 -18.22
CA VAL A 288 5.01 6.85 -17.64
C VAL A 288 6.17 7.48 -16.87
N ASN A 289 6.84 8.51 -17.41
CA ASN A 289 7.93 9.19 -16.73
C ASN A 289 7.46 9.89 -15.45
N ASP A 290 6.32 10.59 -15.52
CA ASP A 290 5.72 11.23 -14.35
C ASP A 290 5.35 10.19 -13.29
N SER A 291 4.83 9.02 -13.69
CA SER A 291 4.47 7.96 -12.72
C SER A 291 5.68 7.45 -11.94
N TYR A 292 6.84 7.36 -12.61
CA TYR A 292 8.09 6.91 -12.05
C TYR A 292 8.70 7.98 -11.14
N ASN A 293 8.91 9.19 -11.66
CA ASN A 293 9.50 10.29 -10.90
C ASN A 293 8.67 10.66 -9.67
N LEU A 294 7.33 10.67 -9.81
CA LEU A 294 6.43 10.94 -8.69
C LEU A 294 6.59 9.93 -7.55
N LEU A 295 6.79 8.64 -7.89
CA LEU A 295 6.97 7.60 -6.89
C LEU A 295 8.35 7.65 -6.26
N GLU A 296 9.41 7.68 -7.08
CA GLU A 296 10.80 7.68 -6.64
C GLU A 296 11.12 8.89 -5.76
N GLU A 297 10.79 10.09 -6.23
CA GLU A 297 11.02 11.31 -5.45
C GLU A 297 10.10 11.34 -4.24
N GLY A 298 8.81 10.99 -4.43
CA GLY A 298 7.80 11.01 -3.38
C GLY A 298 8.17 10.13 -2.17
N LYS A 299 8.68 8.92 -2.42
CA LYS A 299 9.14 7.99 -1.37
C LYS A 299 10.25 8.55 -0.49
N GLU A 300 11.07 9.46 -1.03
CA GLU A 300 12.20 10.05 -0.31
C GLU A 300 11.86 11.39 0.35
N ILE A 301 11.08 12.24 -0.32
CA ILE A 301 10.82 13.61 0.15
C ILE A 301 9.59 13.72 1.05
N ILE A 302 8.62 12.80 0.92
CA ILE A 302 7.39 12.84 1.72
C ILE A 302 7.61 12.15 3.05
N LYS A 303 7.44 12.92 4.13
CA LYS A 303 7.38 12.43 5.49
C LYS A 303 6.01 12.66 6.08
N TYR A 304 5.54 11.75 6.92
CA TYR A 304 4.28 11.90 7.63
C TYR A 304 4.42 11.40 9.07
N LYS A 305 3.59 11.89 9.98
CA LYS A 305 3.57 11.40 11.36
C LYS A 305 2.87 10.05 11.46
N ALA A 306 3.51 9.08 12.08
CA ALA A 306 2.96 7.76 12.37
C ALA A 306 3.34 7.31 13.78
N LYS A 307 2.56 6.39 14.34
CA LYS A 307 2.73 5.87 15.69
C LYS A 307 3.93 4.94 15.78
N TYR A 308 4.84 5.24 16.71
CA TYR A 308 5.95 4.41 17.11
C TYR A 308 6.08 4.47 18.63
N GLU A 309 5.85 3.34 19.30
CA GLU A 309 5.93 3.22 20.76
C GLU A 309 4.98 4.13 21.57
N GLY A 310 3.87 4.54 20.95
CA GLY A 310 2.88 5.43 21.58
C GLY A 310 3.03 6.89 21.17
N ASP A 311 4.19 7.27 20.64
CA ASP A 311 4.47 8.62 20.15
C ASP A 311 4.31 8.72 18.64
N PHE A 312 3.97 9.91 18.15
CA PHE A 312 3.98 10.20 16.71
C PHE A 312 5.36 10.68 16.26
N LYS A 313 6.01 9.90 15.39
CA LYS A 313 7.29 10.24 14.76
C LYS A 313 7.11 10.46 13.27
N TYR A 314 7.94 11.32 12.68
CA TYR A 314 8.02 11.42 11.23
C TYR A 314 8.63 10.13 10.65
N VAL A 315 7.89 9.52 9.74
CA VAL A 315 8.25 8.34 8.97
C VAL A 315 8.21 8.69 7.47
N LYS A 316 8.73 7.81 6.63
CA LYS A 316 8.62 7.91 5.16
C LYS A 316 8.24 6.56 4.56
N LYS A 317 8.01 6.54 3.25
CA LYS A 317 7.59 5.36 2.47
C LYS A 317 6.23 4.79 2.91
N ASP A 318 5.77 3.74 2.24
CA ASP A 318 4.45 3.13 2.39
C ASP A 318 3.30 4.14 2.16
N VAL A 319 3.38 4.87 1.04
CA VAL A 319 2.43 5.91 0.65
C VAL A 319 1.77 5.61 -0.70
N ALA A 320 0.51 5.97 -0.88
CA ALA A 320 -0.14 6.03 -2.17
C ALA A 320 -0.27 7.49 -2.62
N ILE A 321 0.40 7.85 -3.70
CA ILE A 321 0.41 9.20 -4.26
C ILE A 321 -0.54 9.22 -5.46
N PHE A 322 -1.52 10.11 -5.43
CA PHE A 322 -2.48 10.28 -6.52
C PHE A 322 -2.25 11.62 -7.21
N ARG A 323 -2.37 11.65 -8.55
CA ARG A 323 -2.20 12.86 -9.35
C ARG A 323 -3.23 12.96 -10.48
N TYR A 324 -3.79 14.15 -10.64
CA TYR A 324 -4.68 14.53 -11.74
C TYR A 324 -4.56 16.02 -12.05
N GLN A 325 -4.20 16.40 -13.27
CA GLN A 325 -4.18 17.79 -13.75
C GLN A 325 -3.53 18.79 -12.77
N GLY A 326 -2.37 18.43 -12.20
CA GLY A 326 -1.61 19.25 -11.25
C GLY A 326 -2.05 19.13 -9.78
N LEU A 327 -3.23 18.59 -9.49
CA LEU A 327 -3.59 18.19 -8.12
C LEU A 327 -2.80 16.95 -7.71
N THR A 328 -2.23 16.97 -6.51
CA THR A 328 -1.53 15.83 -5.91
C THR A 328 -2.08 15.58 -4.51
N SER A 329 -2.30 14.31 -4.16
CA SER A 329 -2.62 13.89 -2.79
C SER A 329 -1.75 12.69 -2.39
N VAL A 330 -1.59 12.50 -1.08
CA VAL A 330 -0.80 11.41 -0.51
C VAL A 330 -1.58 10.75 0.61
N ILE A 331 -1.75 9.44 0.50
CA ILE A 331 -2.40 8.60 1.51
C ILE A 331 -1.38 7.62 2.10
N PRO A 332 -1.01 7.76 3.38
CA PRO A 332 -0.24 6.76 4.10
C PRO A 332 -1.00 5.43 4.13
N LEU A 333 -0.30 4.34 3.85
CA LEU A 333 -0.86 3.00 3.84
C LEU A 333 -0.63 2.26 5.17
N SER A 334 0.24 2.81 6.01
CA SER A 334 0.41 2.41 7.40
C SER A 334 0.68 3.63 8.28
N LEU A 335 -0.07 3.73 9.37
CA LEU A 335 0.07 4.77 10.40
C LEU A 335 0.82 4.28 11.64
N LYS A 336 1.52 3.15 11.51
CA LYS A 336 2.29 2.50 12.59
C LYS A 336 3.66 2.04 12.08
N ARG A 337 4.66 2.08 12.97
CA ARG A 337 5.95 1.40 12.78
C ARG A 337 6.26 0.50 14.00
N PRO A 338 6.77 -0.74 13.78
CA PRO A 338 6.73 -1.51 12.53
C PRO A 338 5.30 -1.66 11.99
N ILE A 339 5.18 -1.91 10.69
CA ILE A 339 3.88 -1.99 10.00
C ILE A 339 3.00 -3.08 10.65
N VAL A 340 3.58 -4.26 10.88
CA VAL A 340 2.93 -5.39 11.54
C VAL A 340 3.82 -5.94 12.64
N SER A 341 3.29 -6.00 13.86
CA SER A 341 3.92 -6.64 15.02
C SER A 341 3.02 -7.72 15.64
N SER A 342 1.72 -7.69 15.36
CA SER A 342 0.73 -8.69 15.78
C SER A 342 -0.30 -8.95 14.68
N THR A 343 -1.06 -10.04 14.81
CA THR A 343 -2.11 -10.40 13.83
C THR A 343 -3.24 -9.37 13.74
N SER A 344 -3.48 -8.59 14.81
CA SER A 344 -4.45 -7.50 14.82
C SER A 344 -4.05 -6.31 13.95
N ASP A 345 -2.75 -6.15 13.63
CA ASP A 345 -2.27 -5.02 12.84
C ASP A 345 -2.64 -5.14 11.35
N PHE A 346 -3.00 -6.33 10.87
CA PHE A 346 -3.36 -6.54 9.47
C PHE A 346 -4.63 -5.80 9.04
N SER A 347 -5.56 -5.52 9.96
CA SER A 347 -6.78 -4.77 9.66
C SER A 347 -6.52 -3.27 9.50
N SER A 348 -5.47 -2.73 10.11
CA SER A 348 -5.13 -1.30 10.02
C SER A 348 -4.34 -0.94 8.76
N ILE A 349 -3.77 -1.93 8.06
CA ILE A 349 -3.13 -1.71 6.75
C ILE A 349 -4.16 -1.14 5.78
N ALA A 350 -3.81 -0.02 5.16
CA ALA A 350 -4.63 0.73 4.21
C ALA A 350 -6.00 1.17 4.77
N SER A 351 -6.16 1.31 6.08
CA SER A 351 -7.45 1.70 6.70
C SER A 351 -7.93 3.09 6.26
N THR A 352 -7.01 4.02 5.96
CA THR A 352 -7.38 5.33 5.39
C THR A 352 -8.09 5.18 4.03
N LEU A 353 -7.73 4.17 3.23
CA LEU A 353 -8.41 3.88 1.97
C LEU A 353 -9.79 3.25 2.19
N ASP A 354 -10.03 2.54 3.31
CA ASP A 354 -11.39 2.09 3.66
C ASP A 354 -12.31 3.30 3.87
N LEU A 355 -11.87 4.30 4.63
CA LEU A 355 -12.62 5.53 4.85
C LEU A 355 -12.88 6.30 3.55
N ILE A 356 -11.87 6.40 2.68
CA ILE A 356 -12.06 7.03 1.35
C ILE A 356 -13.08 6.25 0.52
N SER A 357 -13.05 4.91 0.57
CA SER A 357 -14.00 4.05 -0.14
C SER A 357 -15.43 4.23 0.38
N ASP A 358 -15.62 4.26 1.70
CA ASP A 358 -16.93 4.50 2.35
C ASP A 358 -17.49 5.89 2.00
N LEU A 359 -16.66 6.93 2.07
CA LEU A 359 -17.04 8.28 1.64
C LEU A 359 -17.42 8.32 0.15
N LYS A 360 -16.64 7.65 -0.70
CA LYS A 360 -16.96 7.56 -2.14
C LYS A 360 -18.30 6.88 -2.35
N GLU A 361 -18.56 5.74 -1.72
CA GLU A 361 -19.81 5.00 -1.84
C GLU A 361 -21.02 5.83 -1.41
N LYS A 362 -20.94 6.52 -0.27
CA LYS A 362 -22.00 7.42 0.22
C LYS A 362 -22.27 8.59 -0.74
N ILE A 363 -21.24 9.11 -1.42
CA ILE A 363 -21.39 10.15 -2.44
C ILE A 363 -22.02 9.58 -3.72
N ASP A 364 -21.56 8.42 -4.20
CA ASP A 364 -22.08 7.74 -5.39
C ASP A 364 -23.58 7.38 -5.21
N ASN A 365 -23.97 6.94 -4.00
CA ASN A 365 -25.34 6.64 -3.61
C ASN A 365 -26.20 7.90 -3.36
N ARG A 366 -25.64 9.11 -3.56
CA ARG A 366 -26.29 10.42 -3.35
C ARG A 366 -26.76 10.66 -1.91
N GLU A 367 -26.19 9.95 -0.95
CA GLU A 367 -26.46 10.18 0.46
C GLU A 367 -25.75 11.46 0.94
N ILE A 368 -24.53 11.66 0.44
CA ILE A 368 -23.72 12.88 0.61
C ILE A 368 -23.54 13.57 -0.74
N SER A 369 -23.70 14.89 -0.78
CA SER A 369 -23.50 15.68 -1.99
C SER A 369 -22.01 15.79 -2.35
N THR A 370 -21.69 15.80 -3.65
CA THR A 370 -20.34 16.10 -4.15
C THR A 370 -19.84 17.49 -3.74
N SER A 371 -20.74 18.41 -3.34
CA SER A 371 -20.37 19.72 -2.77
C SER A 371 -19.51 19.60 -1.51
N LEU A 372 -19.60 18.48 -0.78
CA LEU A 372 -18.77 18.17 0.38
C LEU A 372 -17.28 18.47 0.11
N LEU A 373 -16.79 18.07 -1.06
CA LEU A 373 -15.38 18.19 -1.44
C LEU A 373 -14.92 19.64 -1.65
N TYR A 374 -15.85 20.53 -2.01
CA TYR A 374 -15.59 21.95 -2.26
C TYR A 374 -15.82 22.78 -1.00
N ASP A 375 -16.86 22.44 -0.22
CA ASP A 375 -17.18 23.09 1.05
C ASP A 375 -16.07 22.93 2.09
N TYR A 376 -15.28 21.85 1.99
CA TYR A 376 -14.18 21.55 2.90
C TYR A 376 -13.15 22.69 3.04
N GLU A 377 -12.93 23.47 1.98
CA GLU A 377 -12.00 24.61 2.01
C GLU A 377 -12.38 25.65 3.09
N ASN A 378 -13.67 25.77 3.44
CA ASN A 378 -14.13 26.67 4.50
C ASN A 378 -13.84 26.17 5.92
N TYR A 379 -13.54 24.87 6.08
CA TYR A 379 -13.36 24.21 7.38
C TYR A 379 -11.92 23.78 7.64
N LYS A 380 -11.12 23.62 6.59
CA LYS A 380 -9.76 23.09 6.63
C LYS A 380 -8.87 23.78 7.67
N ASP A 381 -8.83 25.11 7.69
CA ASP A 381 -7.96 25.86 8.58
C ASP A 381 -8.36 25.68 10.05
N LEU A 382 -9.67 25.60 10.33
CA LEU A 382 -10.17 25.36 11.67
C LEU A 382 -9.81 23.95 12.17
N ILE A 383 -10.01 22.93 11.32
CA ILE A 383 -9.67 21.54 11.61
C ILE A 383 -8.16 21.41 11.87
N SER A 384 -7.33 22.05 11.04
CA SER A 384 -5.87 21.97 11.12
C SER A 384 -5.29 22.74 12.31
N SER A 385 -6.02 23.70 12.85
CA SER A 385 -5.58 24.55 13.97
C SER A 385 -5.97 24.00 15.34
N ASP A 386 -6.75 22.92 15.39
CA ASP A 386 -7.22 22.34 16.65
C ASP A 386 -6.04 21.76 17.44
N ASN A 387 -5.88 22.22 18.68
CA ASN A 387 -4.92 21.71 19.65
C ASN A 387 -5.63 21.25 20.94
N SER A 388 -6.95 21.04 20.89
CA SER A 388 -7.74 20.58 22.03
C SER A 388 -7.41 19.12 22.38
N ASP A 389 -7.48 18.77 23.67
CA ASP A 389 -7.23 17.41 24.13
C ASP A 389 -8.20 16.42 23.45
N GLY A 390 -7.64 15.54 22.62
CA GLY A 390 -8.37 14.51 21.89
C GLY A 390 -9.17 15.03 20.69
N HIS A 391 -8.81 16.20 20.14
CA HIS A 391 -9.32 16.75 18.87
C HIS A 391 -10.85 16.90 18.82
N GLN A 392 -11.47 17.28 19.94
CA GLN A 392 -12.93 17.33 20.08
C GLN A 392 -13.56 18.40 19.19
N ILE A 393 -12.85 19.53 18.99
CA ILE A 393 -13.32 20.62 18.15
C ILE A 393 -13.25 20.19 16.69
N ALA A 394 -12.13 19.62 16.24
CA ALA A 394 -11.95 19.10 14.90
C ALA A 394 -12.99 18.02 14.56
N ASP A 395 -13.23 17.07 15.47
CA ASP A 395 -14.27 16.03 15.31
C ASP A 395 -15.68 16.64 15.18
N SER A 396 -16.00 17.64 16.01
CA SER A 396 -17.29 18.35 15.94
C SER A 396 -17.46 19.13 14.62
N ILE A 397 -16.40 19.77 14.14
CA ILE A 397 -16.40 20.50 12.87
C ILE A 397 -16.56 19.54 11.69
N LEU A 398 -15.86 18.39 11.70
CA LEU A 398 -16.03 17.36 10.67
C LEU A 398 -17.46 16.83 10.61
N LYS A 399 -18.04 16.49 11.77
CA LYS A 399 -19.44 16.04 11.86
C LYS A 399 -20.40 17.09 11.30
N TYR A 400 -20.16 18.37 11.59
CA TYR A 400 -20.96 19.47 11.05
C TYR A 400 -20.80 19.63 9.53
N TRP A 401 -19.56 19.61 9.02
CA TRP A 401 -19.24 19.70 7.59
C TRP A 401 -19.93 18.59 6.78
N ILE A 402 -19.90 17.36 7.29
CA ILE A 402 -20.59 16.22 6.68
C ILE A 402 -22.10 16.41 6.74
N LYS A 403 -22.65 16.70 7.92
CA LYS A 403 -24.09 16.92 8.10
C LYS A 403 -24.65 17.99 7.18
N ARG A 404 -23.91 19.09 6.98
CA ARG A 404 -24.31 20.20 6.09
C ARG A 404 -24.46 19.76 4.63
N ASN A 405 -23.71 18.75 4.21
CA ASN A 405 -23.68 18.25 2.83
C ASN A 405 -24.47 16.94 2.63
N SER A 406 -25.18 16.48 3.65
CA SER A 406 -25.92 15.21 3.65
C SER A 406 -27.43 15.45 3.53
N GLN A 407 -28.12 14.58 2.79
CA GLN A 407 -29.59 14.64 2.69
C GLN A 407 -30.30 13.94 3.86
N LYS A 408 -29.58 13.08 4.61
CA LYS A 408 -30.06 12.32 5.77
C LYS A 408 -29.09 12.48 6.95
N GLU A 409 -29.51 12.08 8.15
CA GLU A 409 -28.56 11.88 9.25
C GLU A 409 -27.64 10.71 8.92
N ILE A 410 -26.46 11.05 8.39
CA ILE A 410 -25.41 10.11 8.06
C ILE A 410 -24.25 10.38 9.01
N THR A 411 -23.78 9.33 9.64
CA THR A 411 -22.54 9.33 10.40
C THR A 411 -21.42 8.74 9.55
N VAL A 412 -20.29 9.41 9.58
CA VAL A 412 -18.99 8.91 9.10
C VAL A 412 -18.05 9.12 10.27
N GLU A 413 -17.45 8.04 10.75
CA GLU A 413 -16.51 8.12 11.87
C GLU A 413 -15.09 8.25 11.33
N PHE A 414 -14.42 9.32 11.73
CA PHE A 414 -12.99 9.51 11.52
C PHE A 414 -12.27 9.00 12.74
N ASP A 415 -11.22 8.19 12.54
CA ASP A 415 -10.34 7.84 13.65
C ASP A 415 -9.67 9.11 14.17
N LYS A 416 -9.68 9.30 15.49
CA LYS A 416 -9.07 10.47 16.13
C LYS A 416 -7.58 10.54 15.86
N GLU A 417 -6.92 9.40 15.65
CA GLU A 417 -5.50 9.38 15.30
C GLU A 417 -5.21 10.09 13.96
N PHE A 418 -6.20 10.25 13.08
CA PHE A 418 -6.00 10.91 11.77
C PHE A 418 -5.69 12.40 11.91
N PHE A 419 -6.12 13.05 12.99
CA PHE A 419 -5.83 14.46 13.24
C PHE A 419 -4.37 14.71 13.63
N ASP A 420 -3.68 13.70 14.16
CA ASP A 420 -2.26 13.77 14.53
C ASP A 420 -1.32 13.51 13.34
N VAL A 421 -1.86 13.07 12.20
CA VAL A 421 -1.09 12.77 10.99
C VAL A 421 -0.84 14.05 10.19
N ALA A 422 0.34 14.62 10.42
CA ALA A 422 0.87 15.76 9.68
C ALA A 422 1.93 15.34 8.65
N PHE A 423 1.96 16.03 7.52
CA PHE A 423 2.90 15.81 6.42
C PHE A 423 3.97 16.89 6.39
N SER A 424 5.19 16.48 6.03
CA SER A 424 6.33 17.35 5.77
C SER A 424 6.95 16.95 4.43
N VAL A 425 7.23 17.94 3.58
CA VAL A 425 7.92 17.77 2.32
C VAL A 425 9.19 18.61 2.34
N SER A 426 10.32 18.01 2.02
CA SER A 426 11.63 18.65 2.08
C SER A 426 11.92 19.61 0.90
N ASN A 427 11.07 19.63 -0.14
CA ASN A 427 11.21 20.46 -1.33
C ASN A 427 9.86 21.00 -1.83
N ASN A 428 9.88 22.10 -2.59
CA ASN A 428 8.69 22.78 -3.14
C ASN A 428 8.19 22.17 -4.47
N LEU A 429 8.81 21.10 -4.98
CA LEU A 429 8.44 20.49 -6.27
C LEU A 429 7.05 19.81 -6.23
N ILE A 430 6.65 19.31 -5.06
CA ILE A 430 5.36 18.63 -4.87
C ILE A 430 4.55 19.42 -3.83
N ASN A 431 3.47 20.05 -4.28
CA ASN A 431 2.52 20.71 -3.39
C ASN A 431 1.47 19.69 -2.94
N ILE A 432 1.51 19.30 -1.66
CA ILE A 432 0.51 18.45 -1.03
C ILE A 432 -0.07 19.14 0.19
N PRO A 433 -1.32 18.84 0.56
CA PRO A 433 -1.86 19.25 1.84
C PRO A 433 -1.01 18.70 3.01
N LYS A 434 -0.94 19.48 4.10
CA LYS A 434 -0.09 19.18 5.27
C LYS A 434 -0.78 18.29 6.32
N ASP A 435 -2.04 17.97 6.13
CA ASP A 435 -2.88 17.16 7.02
C ASP A 435 -3.57 16.02 6.27
N LEU A 436 -3.93 14.95 6.97
CA LEU A 436 -4.49 13.74 6.36
C LEU A 436 -5.91 13.96 5.81
N VAL A 437 -6.74 14.73 6.50
CA VAL A 437 -8.13 14.99 6.10
C VAL A 437 -8.17 15.70 4.74
N SER A 438 -7.33 16.72 4.55
CA SER A 438 -7.21 17.40 3.26
C SER A 438 -6.74 16.45 2.16
N ASN A 439 -5.79 15.56 2.46
CA ASN A 439 -5.33 14.55 1.49
C ASN A 439 -6.45 13.55 1.12
N ILE A 440 -7.30 13.15 2.07
CA ILE A 440 -8.51 12.33 1.82
C ILE A 440 -9.44 13.05 0.84
N VAL A 441 -9.77 14.32 1.10
CA VAL A 441 -10.63 15.13 0.24
C VAL A 441 -10.02 15.32 -1.15
N TYR A 442 -8.72 15.60 -1.24
CA TYR A 442 -8.02 15.79 -2.51
C TYR A 442 -7.98 14.49 -3.32
N THR A 443 -7.81 13.33 -2.65
CA THR A 443 -7.88 12.02 -3.31
C THR A 443 -9.24 11.82 -3.95
N LEU A 444 -10.35 12.10 -3.24
CA LEU A 444 -11.69 12.05 -3.83
C LEU A 444 -11.86 13.05 -4.99
N ARG A 445 -11.34 14.28 -4.87
CA ARG A 445 -11.39 15.27 -5.97
C ARG A 445 -10.65 14.79 -7.23
N ILE A 446 -9.50 14.12 -7.06
CA ILE A 446 -8.73 13.52 -8.16
C ILE A 446 -9.55 12.40 -8.82
N ILE A 447 -10.09 11.47 -8.04
CA ILE A 447 -10.87 10.33 -8.56
C ILE A 447 -12.12 10.81 -9.30
N TYR A 448 -12.93 11.69 -8.68
CA TYR A 448 -14.10 12.26 -9.36
C TYR A 448 -13.75 13.19 -10.53
N GLY A 449 -12.54 13.76 -10.54
CA GLY A 449 -12.01 14.51 -11.67
C GLY A 449 -11.87 13.61 -12.91
N GLY A 450 -11.35 12.40 -12.72
CA GLY A 450 -11.16 11.39 -13.77
C GLY A 450 -12.39 10.56 -14.12
N GLU A 451 -13.55 10.79 -13.48
CA GLU A 451 -14.81 10.11 -13.83
C GLU A 451 -15.74 10.99 -14.69
N LYS A 452 -15.36 12.25 -14.94
CA LYS A 452 -16.16 13.23 -15.70
C LYS A 452 -16.03 13.13 -17.21
#